data_AF-A0A2E2MZ02-F1
#
_entry.id   AF-A0A2E2MZ02-F1
#
_cell.length_a   1.000
_cell.length_b   1.000
_cell.length_c   1.000
_cell.angle_alpha   90.00
_cell.angle_beta   90.00
_cell.angle_gamma   90.00
#
_symmetry.space_group_name_H-M   'P 1'
#
loop_
_entity.id
_entity.type
_entity.pdbx_description
1 polymer ?
#
loop_
_entity_poly.entity_id
_entity_poly.type
_entity_poly.pdbx_seq_one_letter_code
_entity_poly.pdbx_strand_id
1 'polypeptide(L)'
;MMRPSPALLLALALGLAAGATGSSVLALESDRSAPIQVEADQLDLDDRAGTAVYTGDVRIVQGSMILTGERVEIQRNDQGQLSLATATGSRAYLEQKPSPEEPVVKGWGRKVIYHVAERRMELIDQAELHKANDTFDGAYLEYFLDRRVVQARSSAQGVQGEQRIRMTLEPESQGN
;
A
#
# COMPACT_ATOMS: atom_id res chain seq x y z
N MET A 1 60.85 -50.32 -6.86
CA MET A 1 60.97 -49.27 -5.81
C MET A 1 60.10 -48.09 -6.26
N MET A 2 58.98 -47.84 -5.55
CA MET A 2 58.63 -46.56 -4.88
C MET A 2 58.54 -45.34 -5.82
N ARG A 3 57.50 -44.48 -5.89
CA ARG A 3 56.17 -44.25 -5.29
C ARG A 3 55.54 -43.04 -6.09
N PRO A 4 54.33 -42.50 -5.80
CA PRO A 4 53.27 -42.21 -6.80
C PRO A 4 52.93 -40.72 -7.11
N SER A 5 52.24 -40.49 -8.25
CA SER A 5 51.08 -39.58 -8.56
C SER A 5 51.10 -38.06 -8.19
N PRO A 6 50.08 -37.24 -8.52
CA PRO A 6 49.43 -36.92 -9.82
C PRO A 6 49.20 -35.39 -10.01
N ALA A 7 48.95 -34.90 -11.23
CA ALA A 7 48.24 -33.62 -11.49
C ALA A 7 48.09 -33.45 -13.01
N LEU A 8 46.99 -33.00 -13.60
CA LEU A 8 45.64 -32.67 -13.16
C LEU A 8 44.86 -32.60 -14.49
N LEU A 9 43.78 -33.36 -14.62
CA LEU A 9 42.87 -33.36 -15.76
C LEU A 9 41.65 -32.46 -15.44
N LEU A 10 40.94 -32.05 -16.49
CA LEU A 10 39.63 -31.37 -16.55
C LEU A 10 39.61 -29.87 -16.26
N ALA A 11 38.79 -29.04 -16.92
CA ALA A 11 37.96 -29.18 -18.11
C ALA A 11 37.51 -27.77 -18.52
N LEU A 12 37.45 -27.53 -19.82
CA LEU A 12 36.81 -26.38 -20.45
C LEU A 12 35.29 -26.62 -20.45
N ALA A 13 34.51 -25.77 -19.79
CA ALA A 13 33.07 -25.65 -20.03
C ALA A 13 32.61 -24.22 -19.81
N LEU A 14 32.24 -23.59 -20.93
CA LEU A 14 31.53 -22.33 -21.06
C LEU A 14 30.15 -22.44 -20.40
N GLY A 15 29.80 -21.50 -19.53
CA GLY A 15 28.48 -21.38 -18.95
C GLY A 15 28.15 -19.92 -18.67
N LEU A 16 27.58 -19.24 -19.67
CA LEU A 16 26.91 -17.95 -19.53
C LEU A 16 25.72 -18.12 -18.57
N ALA A 17 25.72 -17.39 -17.47
CA ALA A 17 24.53 -17.14 -16.67
C ALA A 17 24.45 -15.64 -16.35
N ALA A 18 23.76 -14.91 -17.25
CA ALA A 18 22.96 -13.74 -16.89
C ALA A 18 21.90 -14.17 -15.86
N GLY A 19 21.34 -13.35 -14.97
CA GLY A 19 21.41 -11.93 -14.73
C GLY A 19 20.42 -11.61 -13.58
N ALA A 20 20.45 -10.34 -13.14
CA ALA A 20 19.38 -9.66 -12.40
C ALA A 20 18.85 -10.30 -11.10
N THR A 21 19.61 -10.18 -10.01
CA THR A 21 19.03 -10.21 -8.65
C THR A 21 18.86 -8.76 -8.17
N GLY A 22 17.69 -8.17 -8.34
CA GLY A 22 17.44 -6.81 -7.85
C GLY A 22 16.03 -6.23 -8.03
N SER A 23 15.00 -7.04 -8.26
CA SER A 23 13.68 -6.54 -8.66
C SER A 23 12.73 -6.19 -7.50
N SER A 24 13.10 -6.47 -6.25
CA SER A 24 12.19 -6.32 -5.10
C SER A 24 12.06 -4.88 -4.57
N VAL A 25 13.08 -4.04 -4.75
CA VAL A 25 13.05 -2.61 -4.35
C VAL A 25 12.46 -1.71 -5.44
N LEU A 26 12.54 -2.12 -6.71
CA LEU A 26 12.22 -1.26 -7.86
C LEU A 26 10.73 -1.08 -8.13
N ALA A 27 9.88 -2.01 -7.71
CA ALA A 27 8.44 -2.00 -8.04
C ALA A 27 7.57 -1.17 -7.08
N LEU A 28 8.16 -0.58 -6.04
CA LEU A 28 7.45 0.24 -5.03
C LEU A 28 7.86 1.72 -5.10
N GLU A 29 9.12 1.95 -5.45
CA GLU A 29 9.59 3.24 -5.94
C GLU A 29 8.78 3.66 -7.18
N SER A 30 8.30 2.69 -7.97
CA SER A 30 7.54 2.95 -9.20
C SER A 30 6.21 3.65 -8.94
N ASP A 31 5.47 3.29 -7.89
CA ASP A 31 4.19 3.97 -7.60
C ASP A 31 4.43 5.40 -7.14
N ARG A 32 5.39 5.63 -6.23
CA ARG A 32 5.73 6.98 -5.76
C ARG A 32 6.26 7.89 -6.87
N SER A 33 6.92 7.31 -7.88
CA SER A 33 7.43 8.03 -9.04
C SER A 33 6.43 8.10 -10.20
N ALA A 34 5.31 7.37 -10.13
CA ALA A 34 4.27 7.43 -11.14
C ALA A 34 3.52 8.78 -11.08
N PRO A 35 3.01 9.26 -12.22
CA PRO A 35 2.14 10.44 -12.25
C PRO A 35 0.91 10.24 -11.36
N ILE A 36 0.49 11.30 -10.69
CA ILE A 36 -0.77 11.36 -9.95
C ILE A 36 -1.85 11.87 -10.91
N GLN A 37 -2.91 11.08 -11.09
CA GLN A 37 -4.12 11.47 -11.82
C GLN A 37 -5.25 11.70 -10.82
N VAL A 38 -5.99 12.79 -10.99
CA VAL A 38 -7.13 13.13 -10.13
C VAL A 38 -8.34 13.51 -10.98
N GLU A 39 -9.47 12.91 -10.67
CA GLU A 39 -10.79 13.19 -11.23
C GLU A 39 -11.71 13.65 -10.09
N ALA A 40 -12.38 14.79 -10.25
CA ALA A 40 -13.31 15.37 -9.27
C ALA A 40 -14.16 16.49 -9.91
N ASP A 41 -15.23 16.90 -9.23
CA ASP A 41 -16.06 18.03 -9.66
C ASP A 41 -15.41 19.39 -9.36
N GLN A 42 -14.66 19.49 -8.26
CA GLN A 42 -14.06 20.75 -7.78
C GLN A 42 -12.63 20.55 -7.25
N LEU A 43 -11.81 21.60 -7.38
CA LEU A 43 -10.44 21.69 -6.88
C LEU A 43 -10.18 23.06 -6.24
N ASP A 44 -9.77 23.05 -4.98
CA ASP A 44 -9.12 24.18 -4.30
C ASP A 44 -7.64 23.86 -4.07
N LEU A 45 -6.74 24.61 -4.71
CA LEU A 45 -5.29 24.39 -4.64
C LEU A 45 -4.61 25.58 -3.96
N ASP A 46 -3.88 25.33 -2.87
CA ASP A 46 -2.93 26.27 -2.28
C ASP A 46 -1.50 25.75 -2.49
N ASP A 47 -0.88 26.21 -3.57
CA ASP A 47 0.47 25.78 -3.94
C ASP A 47 1.54 26.26 -2.96
N ARG A 48 1.31 27.39 -2.26
CA ARG A 48 2.25 27.88 -1.24
C ARG A 48 2.19 27.05 0.02
N ALA A 49 0.99 26.62 0.42
CA ALA A 49 0.80 25.71 1.54
C ALA A 49 1.11 24.24 1.18
N GLY A 50 1.24 23.93 -0.12
CA GLY A 50 1.46 22.56 -0.59
C GLY A 50 0.23 21.67 -0.48
N THR A 51 -0.97 22.24 -0.38
CA THR A 51 -2.22 21.51 -0.15
C THR A 51 -3.15 21.61 -1.35
N ALA A 52 -3.92 20.54 -1.60
CA ALA A 52 -5.00 20.55 -2.57
C ALA A 52 -6.20 19.79 -2.04
N VAL A 53 -7.38 20.31 -2.32
CA VAL A 53 -8.66 19.78 -1.86
C VAL A 53 -9.53 19.51 -3.08
N TYR A 54 -9.92 18.26 -3.24
CA TYR A 54 -10.82 17.79 -4.28
C TYR A 54 -12.16 17.44 -3.65
N THR A 55 -13.26 17.77 -4.33
CA THR A 55 -14.62 17.46 -3.86
C THR A 55 -15.51 17.04 -5.02
N GLY A 56 -16.43 16.11 -4.76
CA GLY A 56 -17.38 15.55 -5.73
C GLY A 56 -16.80 14.33 -6.44
N ASP A 57 -17.28 13.14 -6.07
CA ASP A 57 -16.93 11.82 -6.61
C ASP A 57 -15.43 11.67 -6.95
N VAL A 58 -14.58 12.00 -5.97
CA VAL A 58 -13.14 12.10 -6.18
C VAL A 58 -12.52 10.73 -6.41
N ARG A 59 -11.65 10.65 -7.41
CA ARG A 59 -10.81 9.49 -7.69
C ARG A 59 -9.37 9.92 -7.97
N ILE A 60 -8.46 9.45 -7.13
CA ILE A 60 -7.01 9.65 -7.27
C ILE A 60 -6.36 8.31 -7.64
N VAL A 61 -5.47 8.34 -8.63
CA VAL A 61 -4.67 7.18 -9.06
C VAL A 61 -3.19 7.56 -9.11
N GLN A 62 -2.33 6.72 -8.52
CA GLN A 62 -0.88 6.85 -8.63
C GLN A 62 -0.22 5.47 -8.70
N GLY A 63 0.25 5.07 -9.88
CA GLY A 63 0.76 3.71 -10.10
C GLY A 63 -0.33 2.68 -9.84
N SER A 64 -0.15 1.79 -8.86
CA SER A 64 -1.18 0.84 -8.41
C SER A 64 -2.15 1.41 -7.37
N MET A 65 -1.84 2.57 -6.77
CA MET A 65 -2.65 3.18 -5.72
C MET A 65 -3.95 3.75 -6.30
N ILE A 66 -5.08 3.46 -5.66
CA ILE A 66 -6.37 4.09 -5.94
C ILE A 66 -6.96 4.62 -4.63
N LEU A 67 -7.30 5.90 -4.56
CA LEU A 67 -7.97 6.53 -3.42
C LEU A 67 -9.25 7.21 -3.90
N THR A 68 -10.39 6.90 -3.29
CA THR A 68 -11.67 7.53 -3.63
C THR A 68 -12.42 8.03 -2.40
N GLY A 69 -13.26 9.04 -2.61
CA GLY A 69 -14.12 9.61 -1.57
C GLY A 69 -14.95 10.78 -2.09
N GLU A 70 -15.87 11.26 -1.27
CA GLU A 70 -16.66 12.46 -1.61
C GLU A 70 -15.80 13.73 -1.54
N ARG A 71 -14.79 13.73 -0.66
CA ARG A 71 -13.77 14.77 -0.54
C ARG A 71 -12.41 14.13 -0.30
N VAL A 72 -11.38 14.60 -0.98
CA VAL A 72 -9.98 14.19 -0.74
C VAL A 72 -9.09 15.40 -0.58
N GLU A 73 -8.36 15.45 0.53
CA GLU A 73 -7.31 16.45 0.78
C GLU A 73 -5.94 15.79 0.63
N ILE A 74 -5.07 16.39 -0.17
CA ILE A 74 -3.68 15.95 -0.31
C ILE A 74 -2.74 17.03 0.20
N GLN A 75 -1.64 16.58 0.81
CA GLN A 75 -0.52 17.41 1.21
C GLN A 75 0.71 16.94 0.45
N ARG A 76 1.54 17.89 0.03
CA ARG A 76 2.83 17.64 -0.60
C ARG A 76 3.96 18.00 0.35
N ASN A 77 5.08 17.31 0.24
CA ASN A 77 6.33 17.69 0.91
C ASN A 77 7.03 18.84 0.18
N ASP A 78 8.16 19.31 0.72
CA ASP A 78 8.97 20.39 0.13
C ASP A 78 9.52 20.06 -1.28
N GLN A 79 9.50 18.78 -1.68
CA GLN A 79 9.88 18.31 -3.02
C GLN A 79 8.69 18.24 -3.98
N GLY A 80 7.50 18.68 -3.55
CA GLY A 80 6.26 18.63 -4.33
C GLY A 80 5.65 17.24 -4.46
N GLN A 81 6.15 16.24 -3.71
CA GLN A 81 5.66 14.86 -3.75
C GLN A 81 4.53 14.67 -2.73
N LEU A 82 3.57 13.78 -3.04
CA LEU A 82 2.51 13.41 -2.10
C LEU A 82 3.11 12.90 -0.78
N SER A 83 2.69 13.49 0.34
CA SER A 83 3.12 13.11 1.69
C SER A 83 1.98 12.50 2.51
N LEU A 84 0.78 13.07 2.36
CA LEU A 84 -0.44 12.65 3.05
C LEU A 84 -1.63 12.77 2.11
N ALA A 85 -2.51 11.77 2.12
CA ALA A 85 -3.80 11.85 1.44
C ALA A 85 -4.91 11.47 2.43
N THR A 86 -5.92 12.33 2.57
CA THR A 86 -7.07 12.11 3.46
C THR A 86 -8.35 12.10 2.62
N ALA A 87 -8.98 10.95 2.49
CA ALA A 87 -10.28 10.79 1.86
C ALA A 87 -11.38 10.69 2.91
N THR A 88 -12.51 11.34 2.65
CA THR A 88 -13.70 11.29 3.50
C THR A 88 -14.96 11.09 2.67
N GLY A 89 -15.94 10.40 3.22
CA GLY A 89 -17.26 10.20 2.63
C GLY A 89 -18.05 9.14 3.39
N SER A 90 -19.19 8.73 2.84
CA SER A 90 -19.96 7.60 3.34
C SER A 90 -19.19 6.28 3.31
N ARG A 91 -18.31 6.11 2.31
CA ARG A 91 -17.41 4.96 2.17
C ARG A 91 -16.16 5.32 1.38
N ALA A 92 -15.26 6.08 2.00
CA ALA A 92 -13.94 6.35 1.44
C ALA A 92 -13.15 5.05 1.26
N TYR A 93 -12.31 5.00 0.23
CA TYR A 93 -11.64 3.79 -0.22
C TYR A 93 -10.18 4.03 -0.52
N LEU A 94 -9.32 3.08 -0.16
CA LEU A 94 -7.94 3.02 -0.59
C LEU A 94 -7.56 1.61 -1.02
N GLU A 95 -6.96 1.49 -2.19
CA GLU A 95 -6.32 0.27 -2.69
C GLU A 95 -4.84 0.53 -2.92
N GLN A 96 -4.01 -0.46 -2.59
CA GLN A 96 -2.59 -0.42 -2.89
C GLN A 96 -2.03 -1.83 -3.12
N LYS A 97 -1.12 -1.98 -4.09
CA LYS A 97 -0.37 -3.21 -4.28
C LYS A 97 1.03 -3.07 -3.64
N PRO A 98 1.34 -3.77 -2.53
CA PRO A 98 2.60 -3.59 -1.83
C PRO A 98 3.82 -4.04 -2.64
N SER A 99 3.69 -5.00 -3.54
CA SER A 99 4.76 -5.38 -4.48
C SER A 99 4.16 -6.29 -5.57
N PRO A 100 4.83 -6.55 -6.71
CA PRO A 100 4.27 -7.34 -7.81
C PRO A 100 3.79 -8.73 -7.40
N GLU A 101 4.49 -9.34 -6.43
CA GLU A 101 4.22 -10.68 -5.89
C GLU A 101 3.24 -10.67 -4.72
N GLU A 102 2.96 -9.50 -4.14
CA GLU A 102 2.04 -9.37 -3.02
C GLU A 102 0.59 -9.15 -3.47
N PRO A 103 -0.37 -9.67 -2.69
CA PRO A 103 -1.77 -9.43 -2.93
C PRO A 103 -2.09 -7.94 -2.76
N VAL A 104 -3.09 -7.49 -3.51
CA VAL A 104 -3.67 -6.16 -3.34
C VAL A 104 -4.26 -6.03 -1.94
N VAL A 105 -4.04 -4.88 -1.32
CA VAL A 105 -4.65 -4.50 -0.05
C VAL A 105 -5.70 -3.43 -0.31
N LYS A 106 -6.89 -3.64 0.23
CA LYS A 106 -8.04 -2.75 0.08
C LYS A 106 -8.53 -2.32 1.45
N GLY A 107 -8.89 -1.05 1.61
CA GLY A 107 -9.34 -0.49 2.86
C GLY A 107 -10.50 0.49 2.66
N TRP A 108 -11.47 0.43 3.56
CA TRP A 108 -12.63 1.31 3.59
C TRP A 108 -12.83 1.92 4.98
N GLY A 109 -13.49 3.07 5.00
CA GLY A 109 -13.98 3.72 6.22
C GLY A 109 -14.73 4.99 5.87
N ARG A 110 -15.30 5.69 6.86
CA ARG A 110 -15.84 7.05 6.63
C ARG A 110 -14.71 8.06 6.40
N LYS A 111 -13.54 7.78 6.97
CA LYS A 111 -12.30 8.50 6.68
C LYS A 111 -11.17 7.50 6.45
N VAL A 112 -10.40 7.73 5.40
CA VAL A 112 -9.19 6.97 5.07
C VAL A 112 -8.03 7.93 4.95
N ILE A 113 -6.92 7.64 5.62
CA ILE A 113 -5.70 8.45 5.59
C ILE A 113 -4.55 7.57 5.10
N TYR A 114 -3.81 8.04 4.10
CA TYR A 114 -2.59 7.40 3.63
C TYR A 114 -1.38 8.25 3.96
N HIS A 115 -0.49 7.71 4.79
CA HIS A 115 0.80 8.30 5.13
C HIS A 115 1.86 7.72 4.19
N VAL A 116 2.29 8.52 3.20
CA VAL A 116 3.19 8.03 2.14
C VAL A 116 4.54 7.61 2.70
N ALA A 117 5.13 8.44 3.58
CA ALA A 117 6.45 8.18 4.16
C ALA A 117 6.45 6.95 5.07
N GLU A 118 5.41 6.81 5.90
CA GLU A 118 5.25 5.70 6.86
C GLU A 118 4.72 4.42 6.23
N ARG A 119 4.23 4.51 4.98
CA ARG A 119 3.56 3.43 4.26
C ARG A 119 2.47 2.81 5.13
N ARG A 120 1.63 3.69 5.66
CA ARG A 120 0.58 3.38 6.62
C ARG A 120 -0.78 3.82 6.08
N MET A 121 -1.72 2.90 6.07
CA MET A 121 -3.15 3.14 5.83
C MET A 121 -3.84 3.25 7.18
N GLU A 122 -4.61 4.30 7.39
CA GLU A 122 -5.42 4.51 8.58
C GLU A 122 -6.88 4.63 8.17
N LEU A 123 -7.70 3.69 8.63
CA LEU A 123 -9.11 3.55 8.30
C LEU A 123 -9.91 3.86 9.56
N ILE A 124 -10.76 4.87 9.48
CA ILE A 124 -11.43 5.45 10.63
C ILE A 124 -12.93 5.39 10.38
N ASP A 125 -13.61 4.81 11.36
CA ASP A 125 -15.05 4.70 11.50
C ASP A 125 -15.71 3.85 10.41
N GLN A 126 -16.36 2.75 10.81
CA GLN A 126 -16.77 1.69 9.89
C GLN A 126 -15.59 1.16 9.07
N ALA A 127 -14.46 0.97 9.75
CA ALA A 127 -13.20 0.56 9.15
C ALA A 127 -13.25 -0.91 8.72
N GLU A 128 -12.85 -1.18 7.48
CA GLU A 128 -12.82 -2.51 6.86
C GLU A 128 -11.53 -2.65 6.04
N LEU A 129 -10.77 -3.71 6.24
CA LEU A 129 -9.53 -3.98 5.51
C LEU A 129 -9.57 -5.40 4.93
N HIS A 130 -9.29 -5.53 3.64
CA HIS A 130 -9.14 -6.80 2.96
C HIS A 130 -7.68 -6.99 2.53
N LYS A 131 -7.08 -8.12 2.92
CA LYS A 131 -5.69 -8.47 2.60
C LYS A 131 -5.64 -9.92 2.10
N ALA A 132 -5.48 -10.11 0.80
CA ALA A 132 -5.73 -11.39 0.14
C ALA A 132 -7.16 -11.87 0.45
N ASN A 133 -7.28 -12.98 1.15
CA ASN A 133 -8.56 -13.57 1.54
C ASN A 133 -8.97 -13.21 2.98
N ASP A 134 -8.11 -12.52 3.72
CA ASP A 134 -8.40 -12.12 5.09
C ASP A 134 -9.23 -10.82 5.11
N THR A 135 -10.19 -10.74 6.02
CA THR A 135 -10.95 -9.53 6.30
C THR A 135 -10.80 -9.09 7.76
N PHE A 136 -10.76 -7.78 7.97
CA PHE A 136 -10.69 -7.14 9.28
C PHE A 136 -11.70 -6.01 9.34
N ASP A 137 -12.48 -5.96 10.42
CA ASP A 137 -13.50 -4.94 10.66
C ASP A 137 -13.28 -4.31 12.03
N GLY A 138 -13.55 -3.01 12.15
CA GLY A 138 -13.52 -2.33 13.44
C GLY A 138 -13.95 -0.88 13.38
N ALA A 139 -13.82 -0.20 14.52
CA ALA A 139 -13.96 1.25 14.58
C ALA A 139 -12.76 1.96 13.97
N TYR A 140 -11.58 1.37 14.12
CA TYR A 140 -10.32 1.93 13.69
C TYR A 140 -9.36 0.81 13.30
N LEU A 141 -8.77 0.93 12.12
CA LEU A 141 -7.75 0.00 11.62
C LEU A 141 -6.54 0.78 11.10
N GLU A 142 -5.36 0.30 11.43
CA GLU A 142 -4.11 0.73 10.80
C GLU A 142 -3.46 -0.47 10.11
N TYR A 143 -2.95 -0.25 8.90
CA TYR A 143 -2.15 -1.22 8.19
C TYR A 143 -0.82 -0.62 7.75
N PHE A 144 0.28 -1.22 8.23
CA PHE A 144 1.64 -0.86 7.84
C PHE A 144 2.07 -1.78 6.70
N LEU A 145 2.17 -1.26 5.47
CA LEU A 145 2.43 -2.07 4.27
C LEU A 145 3.78 -2.80 4.34
N ASP A 146 4.82 -2.13 4.82
CA ASP A 146 6.18 -2.71 4.88
C ASP A 146 6.32 -3.80 5.93
N ARG A 147 5.69 -3.58 7.08
CA ARG A 147 5.78 -4.49 8.23
C ARG A 147 4.72 -5.58 8.16
N ARG A 148 3.71 -5.42 7.30
CA ARG A 148 2.52 -6.28 7.16
C ARG A 148 1.79 -6.46 8.49
N VAL A 149 1.71 -5.38 9.27
CA VAL A 149 1.08 -5.36 10.59
C VAL A 149 -0.28 -4.66 10.49
N VAL A 150 -1.33 -5.35 10.94
CA VAL A 150 -2.66 -4.76 11.17
C VAL A 150 -2.80 -4.46 12.66
N GLN A 151 -3.26 -3.25 12.99
CA GLN A 151 -3.71 -2.89 14.34
C GLN A 151 -5.17 -2.49 14.29
N ALA A 152 -5.98 -2.99 15.22
CA ALA A 152 -7.41 -2.75 15.27
C ALA A 152 -7.84 -2.27 16.65
N ARG A 153 -8.77 -1.31 16.70
CA ARG A 153 -9.32 -0.77 17.96
C ARG A 153 -10.84 -0.65 17.86
N SER A 154 -11.51 -0.84 18.99
CA SER A 154 -12.97 -0.73 19.08
C SER A 154 -13.49 0.70 19.23
N SER A 155 -12.59 1.64 19.50
CA SER A 155 -12.84 3.07 19.53
C SER A 155 -11.55 3.84 19.21
N ALA A 156 -11.70 5.04 18.66
CA ALA A 156 -10.61 6.00 18.40
C ALA A 156 -11.20 7.40 18.20
N GLN A 157 -10.34 8.42 18.14
CA GLN A 157 -10.77 9.76 17.75
C GLN A 157 -11.31 9.74 16.31
N GLY A 158 -12.43 10.43 16.07
CA GLY A 158 -13.07 10.46 14.75
C GLY A 158 -14.02 9.29 14.46
N VAL A 159 -14.23 8.38 15.42
CA VAL A 159 -15.22 7.30 15.33
C VAL A 159 -16.50 7.68 16.07
N GLN A 160 -17.66 7.44 15.46
CA GLN A 160 -18.95 7.55 16.16
C GLN A 160 -19.32 6.24 16.85
N GLY A 161 -19.12 6.19 18.17
CA GLY A 161 -19.48 5.03 19.01
C GLY A 161 -18.38 3.96 19.07
N GLU A 162 -18.73 2.81 19.62
CA GLU A 162 -17.84 1.65 19.69
C GLU A 162 -18.23 0.60 18.67
N GLN A 163 -17.25 0.01 17.99
CA GLN A 163 -17.45 -1.09 17.06
C GLN A 163 -16.53 -2.24 17.44
N ARG A 164 -17.09 -3.40 17.75
CA ARG A 164 -16.28 -4.59 18.07
C ARG A 164 -15.43 -4.99 16.86
N ILE A 165 -14.19 -5.36 17.14
CA ILE A 165 -13.26 -5.86 16.13
C ILE A 165 -13.75 -7.24 15.68
N ARG A 166 -13.80 -7.45 14.37
CA ARG A 166 -14.05 -8.76 13.75
C ARG A 166 -12.94 -9.06 12.75
N MET A 167 -12.64 -10.34 12.61
CA MET A 167 -11.60 -10.81 11.71
C MET A 167 -12.02 -12.16 11.14
N THR A 168 -11.87 -12.31 9.83
CA THR A 168 -12.03 -13.59 9.14
C THR A 168 -10.69 -13.93 8.51
N LEU A 169 -10.12 -15.07 8.91
CA LEU A 169 -8.94 -15.65 8.31
C LEU A 169 -9.38 -16.78 7.39
N GLU A 170 -9.08 -16.67 6.11
CA GLU A 170 -9.32 -17.78 5.20
C GLU A 170 -8.07 -18.67 5.19
N PRO A 171 -8.21 -19.98 5.44
CA PRO A 171 -7.09 -20.90 5.32
C PRO A 171 -6.50 -20.82 3.91
N GLU A 172 -5.17 -20.80 3.79
CA GLU A 172 -4.54 -21.00 2.49
C GLU A 172 -5.06 -22.34 1.93
N SER A 173 -5.69 -22.31 0.75
CA SER A 173 -6.09 -23.55 0.10
C SER A 173 -4.82 -24.37 -0.08
N GLN A 174 -4.70 -25.51 0.60
CA GLN A 174 -3.68 -26.48 0.27
C GLN A 174 -4.02 -26.98 -1.13
N GLY A 175 -3.38 -26.37 -2.13
CA GLY A 175 -3.51 -26.76 -3.51
C GLY A 175 -3.13 -28.24 -3.63
N ASN A 176 -4.07 -29.02 -4.13
CA ASN A 176 -3.91 -30.44 -4.43
C ASN A 176 -3.14 -30.63 -5.74
#